data_AF-A0A1B7P6R4-F1
#
_entry.id   AF-A0A1B7P6R4-F1
#
_cell.length_a   1.000
_cell.length_b   1.000
_cell.length_c   1.000
_cell.angle_alpha   90.00
_cell.angle_beta   90.00
_cell.angle_gamma   90.00
#
_symmetry.space_group_name_H-M   'P 1'
#
loop_
_entity.id
_entity.type
_entity.pdbx_description
1 polymer ?
#
loop_
_entity_poly.entity_id
_entity_poly.type
_entity_poly.pdbx_seq_one_letter_code
_entity_poly.pdbx_strand_id
1 'polypeptide(L)'
;MSDTETGPSKEAVAEREREERERRAKEEAEQATLPYKWTQTIKDADVTIPVAANIRGRDLRVELSKTKIFVGIKGGETFIDGTFPHPIHVDESAWTLESTSQPPGKEIVIHLDKVNQMEWWPHIVTSAPPIDVSKITPENSKLGDLDGATRSMVEKMMYDQRQKELGKPTSDEQKKMDMLKKFQKDHPVNFPAATVELKSLIEHPVSGKQVVLHGYLGKRVDMGKKMVFVRLTDPSLAHNVQIIAFAKDKSFEKLKSIEANSPVVVQGIVQQKQASSKEKATKEDQESKADGIEIALEDIHCLNEFPKDIIMTSDTVFPAEKRHLQIRTDSKLRDALLFRARARNVLRQNYGKKRKIGMISKTDLMFSYWIVCIVQESRQRMDERERWVGTTTFRHESLGRIQRHILVRGGTRLEYLVYSLIFQGSFELGEQA
;
A
#
# COMPACT_ATOMS: atom_id res chain seq x y z
N MET A 1 29.79 8.29 -22.42
CA MET A 1 30.92 7.41 -22.08
C MET A 1 30.31 6.18 -21.45
N SER A 2 30.27 5.08 -22.21
CA SER A 2 29.64 3.82 -21.83
C SER A 2 30.69 2.92 -21.18
N ASP A 3 30.65 2.78 -19.86
CA ASP A 3 31.43 1.78 -19.15
C ASP A 3 30.92 0.39 -19.55
N THR A 4 31.77 -0.32 -20.29
CA THR A 4 31.58 -1.74 -20.60
C THR A 4 32.28 -2.50 -19.50
N GLU A 5 31.52 -3.07 -18.57
CA GLU A 5 32.02 -4.03 -17.60
C GLU A 5 32.48 -5.28 -18.36
N THR A 6 33.78 -5.39 -18.59
CA THR A 6 34.41 -6.61 -19.11
C THR A 6 34.39 -7.65 -18.00
N GLY A 7 33.60 -8.72 -18.19
CA GLY A 7 33.63 -9.89 -17.31
C GLY A 7 35.04 -10.52 -17.23
N PRO A 8 35.32 -11.31 -16.18
CA PRO A 8 36.66 -11.85 -15.92
C PRO A 8 37.17 -12.69 -17.11
N SER A 9 38.44 -12.50 -17.47
CA SER A 9 39.05 -13.20 -18.61
C SER A 9 39.10 -14.72 -18.38
N LYS A 10 39.01 -15.51 -19.45
CA LYS A 10 39.05 -16.98 -19.39
C LYS A 10 40.32 -17.52 -18.71
N GLU A 11 41.41 -16.77 -18.78
CA GLU A 11 42.69 -17.12 -18.15
C GLU A 11 42.64 -16.96 -16.63
N ALA A 12 41.98 -15.90 -16.12
CA ALA A 12 41.77 -15.70 -14.69
C ALA A 12 40.84 -16.75 -14.07
N VAL A 13 39.94 -17.34 -14.87
CA VAL A 13 39.09 -18.47 -14.43
C VAL A 13 39.91 -19.75 -14.32
N ALA A 14 40.76 -20.04 -15.30
CA ALA A 14 41.59 -21.24 -15.32
C ALA A 14 42.66 -21.28 -14.22
N GLU A 15 43.21 -20.13 -13.83
CA GLU A 15 44.17 -20.02 -12.71
C GLU A 15 43.47 -20.28 -11.36
N ARG A 16 42.30 -19.68 -11.13
CA ARG A 16 41.47 -19.95 -9.94
C ARG A 16 41.08 -21.41 -9.81
N GLU A 17 40.73 -22.08 -10.92
CA GLU A 17 40.40 -23.52 -10.92
C GLU A 17 41.58 -24.41 -10.53
N ARG A 18 42.82 -24.02 -10.87
CA ARG A 18 44.03 -24.76 -10.46
C ARG A 18 44.32 -24.60 -8.98
N GLU A 19 44.27 -23.37 -8.47
CA GLU A 19 44.45 -23.08 -7.05
C GLU A 19 43.39 -23.77 -6.18
N GLU A 20 42.14 -23.82 -6.66
CA GLU A 20 41.06 -24.53 -5.97
C GLU A 20 41.26 -26.04 -5.95
N ARG A 21 41.76 -26.63 -7.04
CA ARG A 21 42.08 -28.06 -7.11
C ARG A 21 43.21 -28.43 -6.15
N GLU A 22 44.23 -27.59 -6.05
CA GLU A 22 45.34 -27.80 -5.11
C GLU A 22 44.91 -27.65 -3.65
N ARG A 23 44.04 -26.68 -3.33
CA ARG A 23 43.49 -26.53 -1.98
C ARG A 23 42.60 -27.74 -1.60
N ARG A 24 41.73 -28.16 -2.52
CA ARG A 24 40.88 -29.34 -2.33
C ARG A 24 41.70 -30.62 -2.12
N ALA A 25 42.79 -30.80 -2.88
CA ALA A 25 43.67 -31.96 -2.69
C ALA A 25 44.37 -31.96 -1.32
N LYS A 26 44.71 -30.78 -0.77
CA LYS A 26 45.25 -30.66 0.60
C LYS A 26 44.19 -30.96 1.65
N GLU A 27 42.98 -30.41 1.50
CA GLU A 27 41.85 -30.68 2.38
C GLU A 27 41.49 -32.18 2.38
N GLU A 28 41.47 -32.83 1.20
CA GLU A 28 41.24 -34.27 1.06
C GLU A 28 42.35 -35.10 1.71
N ALA A 29 43.62 -34.68 1.63
CA ALA A 29 44.73 -35.35 2.29
C ALA A 29 44.69 -35.23 3.83
N GLU A 30 44.29 -34.06 4.35
CA GLU A 30 44.09 -33.83 5.78
C GLU A 30 42.89 -34.63 6.32
N GLN A 31 41.78 -34.66 5.58
CA GLN A 31 40.60 -35.48 5.92
C GLN A 31 40.89 -36.98 5.82
N ALA A 32 41.73 -37.43 4.87
CA ALA A 32 42.14 -38.83 4.75
C ALA A 32 43.04 -39.31 5.90
N THR A 33 43.59 -38.39 6.70
CA THR A 33 44.38 -38.71 7.90
C THR A 33 43.48 -39.01 9.12
N LEU A 34 42.18 -38.70 9.04
CA LEU A 34 41.23 -38.98 10.13
C LEU A 34 40.91 -40.48 10.21
N PRO A 35 40.64 -40.99 11.43
CA PRO A 35 40.26 -42.39 11.63
C PRO A 35 38.83 -42.71 11.15
N TYR A 36 38.12 -41.74 10.59
CA TYR A 36 36.75 -41.85 10.09
C TYR A 36 36.57 -41.06 8.79
N LYS A 37 35.60 -41.49 7.98
CA LYS A 37 35.11 -40.73 6.81
C LYS A 37 33.73 -40.17 7.15
N TRP A 38 33.38 -39.04 6.57
CA TRP A 38 32.06 -38.47 6.77
C TRP A 38 31.55 -37.76 5.53
N THR A 39 30.23 -37.75 5.38
CA THR A 39 29.48 -37.06 4.33
C THR A 39 28.35 -36.28 4.99
N GLN A 40 27.84 -35.27 4.31
CA GLN A 40 26.84 -34.38 4.88
C GLN A 40 25.86 -33.91 3.81
N THR A 41 24.58 -33.78 4.19
CA THR A 41 23.58 -32.94 3.49
C THR A 41 23.28 -31.67 4.30
N ILE A 42 22.36 -30.82 3.86
CA ILE A 42 21.97 -29.66 4.69
C ILE A 42 21.26 -30.09 5.98
N LYS A 43 20.63 -31.27 6.01
CA LYS A 43 19.80 -31.74 7.13
C LYS A 43 20.54 -32.69 8.08
N ASP A 44 21.39 -33.56 7.53
CA ASP A 44 22.02 -34.66 8.28
C ASP A 44 23.51 -34.80 7.96
N ALA A 45 24.24 -35.53 8.80
CA ALA A 45 25.63 -35.91 8.56
C ALA A 45 25.83 -37.39 8.88
N ASP A 46 26.51 -38.09 7.98
CA ASP A 46 26.81 -39.52 8.11
C ASP A 46 28.29 -39.72 8.34
N VAL A 47 28.63 -40.49 9.38
CA VAL A 47 30.01 -40.83 9.73
C VAL A 47 30.21 -42.33 9.57
N THR A 48 31.26 -42.70 8.82
CA THR A 48 31.64 -44.09 8.55
C THR A 48 33.02 -44.38 9.13
N ILE A 49 33.12 -45.38 10.01
CA ILE A 49 34.36 -45.79 10.68
C ILE A 49 34.67 -47.25 10.33
N PRO A 50 35.76 -47.55 9.62
CA PRO A 50 36.15 -48.92 9.33
C PRO A 50 36.68 -49.62 10.59
N VAL A 51 36.13 -50.79 10.90
CA VAL A 51 36.53 -51.62 12.05
C VAL A 51 36.78 -53.07 11.64
N ALA A 52 37.60 -53.77 12.41
CA ALA A 52 37.95 -55.16 12.13
C ALA A 52 36.73 -56.09 12.20
N ALA A 53 36.69 -57.11 11.34
CA ALA A 53 35.55 -58.01 11.17
C ALA A 53 35.16 -58.80 12.44
N ASN A 54 36.11 -58.98 13.38
CA ASN A 54 35.91 -59.68 14.64
C ASN A 54 35.10 -58.88 15.69
N ILE A 55 34.96 -57.56 15.52
CA ILE A 55 34.24 -56.70 16.45
C ILE A 55 32.72 -56.91 16.35
N ARG A 56 32.04 -56.99 17.48
CA ARG A 56 30.58 -57.06 17.59
C ARG A 56 30.05 -55.80 18.28
N GLY A 57 28.77 -55.46 18.06
CA GLY A 57 28.17 -54.26 18.66
C GLY A 57 28.28 -54.18 20.18
N ARG A 58 28.34 -55.32 20.89
CA ARG A 58 28.53 -55.37 22.35
C ARG A 58 29.90 -54.85 22.82
N ASP A 59 30.91 -54.96 21.95
CA ASP A 59 32.29 -54.58 22.20
C ASP A 59 32.51 -53.08 21.89
N LEU A 60 31.52 -52.42 21.27
CA LEU A 60 31.53 -50.98 20.97
C LEU A 60 30.89 -50.16 22.08
N ARG A 61 31.40 -48.94 22.26
CA ARG A 61 30.81 -47.89 23.08
C ARG A 61 30.56 -46.68 22.18
N VAL A 62 29.30 -46.48 21.83
CA VAL A 62 28.82 -45.33 21.05
C VAL A 62 27.87 -44.54 21.94
N GLU A 63 28.25 -43.33 22.31
CA GLU A 63 27.44 -42.41 23.11
C GLU A 63 27.20 -41.14 22.30
N LEU A 64 25.93 -40.89 21.98
CA LEU A 64 25.47 -39.69 21.29
C LEU A 64 24.72 -38.81 22.30
N SER A 65 25.19 -37.59 22.48
CA SER A 65 24.53 -36.56 23.27
C SER A 65 24.24 -35.36 22.37
N LYS A 66 23.35 -34.46 22.81
CA LYS A 66 22.94 -33.29 22.02
C LYS A 66 24.13 -32.48 21.47
N THR A 67 25.24 -32.42 22.18
CA THR A 67 26.43 -31.63 21.81
C THR A 67 27.73 -32.43 21.79
N LYS A 68 27.71 -33.74 22.07
CA LYS A 68 28.93 -34.55 22.21
C LYS A 68 28.78 -35.91 21.54
N ILE A 69 29.89 -36.42 21.04
CA ILE A 69 30.01 -37.75 20.44
C ILE A 69 31.19 -38.49 21.04
N PHE A 70 30.96 -39.75 21.40
CA PHE A 70 32.01 -40.67 21.79
C PHE A 70 31.83 -42.00 21.05
N VAL A 71 32.88 -42.44 20.37
CA VAL A 71 32.91 -43.69 19.61
C VAL A 71 34.24 -44.40 19.87
N GLY A 72 34.18 -45.59 20.46
CA GLY A 72 35.38 -46.40 20.71
C GLY A 72 35.06 -47.86 21.01
N ILE A 73 36.12 -48.67 21.10
CA ILE A 73 36.04 -50.07 21.53
C ILE A 73 36.16 -50.12 23.05
N LYS A 74 35.33 -50.91 23.73
CA LYS A 74 35.38 -51.06 25.20
C LYS A 74 36.74 -51.66 25.62
N GLY A 75 37.56 -50.85 26.30
CA GLY A 75 38.90 -51.24 26.74
C GLY A 75 39.97 -51.20 25.64
N GLY A 76 39.66 -50.60 24.48
CA GLY A 76 40.55 -50.49 23.33
C GLY A 76 40.71 -49.04 22.85
N GLU A 77 40.87 -48.89 21.54
CA GLU A 77 41.09 -47.61 20.86
C GLU A 77 39.80 -46.76 20.76
N THR A 78 39.94 -45.45 20.92
CA THR A 78 38.90 -44.45 20.72
C THR A 78 39.02 -43.85 19.33
N PHE A 79 37.96 -43.90 18.53
CA PHE A 79 37.95 -43.38 17.17
C PHE A 79 37.54 -41.91 17.12
N ILE A 80 36.51 -41.53 17.89
CA ILE A 80 35.99 -40.15 17.95
C ILE A 80 35.68 -39.82 19.40
N ASP A 81 36.25 -38.74 19.90
CA ASP A 81 35.87 -38.12 21.17
C ASP A 81 35.89 -36.60 20.98
N GLY A 82 34.72 -35.96 21.09
CA GLY A 82 34.64 -34.53 20.86
C GLY A 82 33.26 -33.93 21.03
N THR A 83 33.23 -32.61 20.89
CA THR A 83 32.01 -31.80 20.94
C THR A 83 31.61 -31.43 19.50
N PHE A 84 30.32 -31.58 19.17
CA PHE A 84 29.76 -31.14 17.89
C PHE A 84 29.84 -29.62 17.76
N PRO A 85 30.00 -29.07 16.54
CA PRO A 85 29.93 -27.62 16.33
C PRO A 85 28.53 -27.07 16.62
N HIS A 86 27.47 -27.85 16.33
CA HIS A 86 26.08 -27.50 16.59
C HIS A 86 25.28 -28.67 17.16
N PRO A 87 24.13 -28.41 17.79
CA PRO A 87 23.31 -29.47 18.39
C PRO A 87 22.70 -30.45 17.37
N ILE A 88 22.58 -31.73 17.76
CA ILE A 88 21.84 -32.78 17.03
C ILE A 88 20.50 -33.13 17.69
N HIS A 89 19.58 -33.70 16.91
CA HIS A 89 18.40 -34.40 17.40
C HIS A 89 18.80 -35.83 17.80
N VAL A 90 19.04 -36.04 19.10
CA VAL A 90 19.49 -37.34 19.64
C VAL A 90 18.47 -38.46 19.35
N ASP A 91 17.18 -38.15 19.39
CA ASP A 91 16.11 -39.14 19.16
C ASP A 91 15.99 -39.58 17.69
N GLU A 92 16.47 -38.75 16.75
CA GLU A 92 16.46 -39.02 15.31
C GLU A 92 17.84 -39.48 14.79
N SER A 93 18.87 -39.40 15.63
CA SER A 93 20.23 -39.86 15.32
C SER A 93 20.42 -41.31 15.75
N ALA A 94 20.98 -42.13 14.89
CA ALA A 94 21.16 -43.56 15.13
C ALA A 94 22.53 -44.03 14.66
N TRP A 95 22.97 -45.18 15.18
CA TRP A 95 24.17 -45.86 14.69
C TRP A 95 23.89 -47.32 14.35
N THR A 96 24.55 -47.82 13.32
CA THR A 96 24.50 -49.20 12.87
C THR A 96 25.91 -49.76 12.69
N LEU A 97 26.02 -51.09 12.69
CA LEU A 97 27.25 -51.81 12.38
C LEU A 97 26.98 -52.66 11.15
N GLU A 98 27.49 -52.22 10.00
CA GLU A 98 27.27 -52.86 8.71
C GLU A 98 28.48 -53.73 8.33
N SER A 99 28.23 -54.82 7.61
CA SER A 99 29.31 -55.68 7.10
C SER A 99 29.59 -55.30 5.65
N THR A 100 30.76 -54.73 5.38
CA THR A 100 31.16 -54.34 4.02
C THR A 100 31.84 -55.51 3.32
N SER A 101 31.47 -55.73 2.05
CA SER A 101 31.96 -56.87 1.26
C SER A 101 33.32 -56.60 0.58
N GLN A 102 33.74 -55.33 0.47
CA GLN A 102 34.95 -54.90 -0.25
C GLN A 102 35.50 -53.61 0.38
N PRO A 103 36.65 -53.61 1.09
CA PRO A 103 37.43 -54.75 1.59
C PRO A 103 36.71 -55.53 2.70
N PRO A 104 37.11 -56.78 3.03
CA PRO A 104 36.45 -57.57 4.08
C PRO A 104 36.60 -56.90 5.45
N GLY A 105 35.48 -56.40 5.99
CA GLY A 105 35.48 -55.66 7.24
C GLY A 105 34.06 -55.36 7.74
N LYS A 106 33.97 -54.61 8.81
CA LYS A 106 32.71 -53.99 9.27
C LYS A 106 32.92 -52.49 9.33
N GLU A 107 31.85 -51.75 9.14
CA GLU A 107 31.86 -50.30 9.24
C GLU A 107 30.79 -49.86 10.24
N ILE A 108 31.18 -48.97 11.16
CA ILE A 108 30.23 -48.28 12.04
C ILE A 108 29.70 -47.11 11.23
N VAL A 109 28.39 -47.09 10.98
CA VAL A 109 27.71 -45.99 10.31
C VAL A 109 26.91 -45.24 11.37
N ILE A 110 27.15 -43.94 11.49
CA ILE A 110 26.47 -43.06 12.45
C ILE A 110 25.75 -41.98 11.66
N HIS A 111 24.43 -41.98 11.75
CA HIS A 111 23.56 -40.96 11.18
C HIS A 111 23.24 -39.90 12.23
N LEU A 112 23.54 -38.64 11.92
CA LEU A 112 23.36 -37.49 12.80
C LEU A 112 22.36 -36.51 12.19
N ASP A 113 21.20 -36.35 12.81
CA ASP A 113 20.20 -35.36 12.40
C ASP A 113 20.48 -34.00 13.08
N LYS A 114 20.55 -32.92 12.29
CA LYS A 114 20.89 -31.58 12.80
C LYS A 114 19.65 -30.84 13.25
N VAL A 115 19.75 -30.18 14.41
CA VAL A 115 18.68 -29.26 14.87
C VAL A 115 18.51 -28.08 13.91
N ASN A 116 19.61 -27.57 13.34
CA ASN A 116 19.58 -26.48 12.37
C ASN A 116 19.72 -27.02 10.95
N GLN A 117 18.58 -27.27 10.29
CA GLN A 117 18.49 -27.83 8.93
C GLN A 117 18.81 -26.80 7.81
N MET A 118 19.50 -25.71 8.12
CA MET A 118 19.90 -24.65 7.19
C MET A 118 21.41 -24.35 7.24
N GLU A 119 22.20 -25.18 7.94
CA GLU A 119 23.61 -24.90 8.23
C GLU A 119 24.52 -26.08 7.85
N TRP A 120 25.59 -25.77 7.11
CA TRP A 120 26.62 -26.73 6.77
C TRP A 120 27.65 -26.81 7.90
N TRP A 121 28.08 -28.02 8.28
CA TRP A 121 29.06 -28.15 9.36
C TRP A 121 30.46 -28.21 8.75
N PRO A 122 31.43 -27.43 9.28
CA PRO A 122 32.81 -27.51 8.81
C PRO A 122 33.49 -28.81 9.26
N HIS A 123 33.03 -29.46 10.32
CA HIS A 123 33.60 -30.70 10.85
C HIS A 123 32.57 -31.42 11.71
N ILE A 124 32.77 -32.71 11.96
CA ILE A 124 31.95 -33.48 12.91
C ILE A 124 32.29 -33.10 14.36
N VAL A 125 33.58 -32.97 14.69
CA VAL A 125 34.04 -32.55 16.01
C VAL A 125 34.92 -31.30 15.89
N THR A 126 34.79 -30.38 16.83
CA THR A 126 35.56 -29.12 16.84
C THR A 126 37.07 -29.28 16.92
N SER A 127 37.55 -30.47 17.29
CA SER A 127 38.97 -30.84 17.31
C SER A 127 39.51 -31.28 15.95
N ALA A 128 38.65 -31.53 14.95
CA ALA A 128 39.05 -31.97 13.62
C ALA A 128 39.25 -30.77 12.65
N PRO A 129 40.09 -30.92 11.61
CA PRO A 129 40.29 -29.89 10.60
C PRO A 129 38.96 -29.47 9.93
N PRO A 130 38.66 -28.15 9.83
CA PRO A 130 37.45 -27.66 9.20
C PRO A 130 37.51 -27.77 7.67
N ILE A 131 36.38 -28.14 7.06
CA ILE A 131 36.11 -28.07 5.62
C ILE A 131 35.48 -26.70 5.33
N ASP A 132 35.86 -26.09 4.21
CA ASP A 132 35.23 -24.87 3.71
C ASP A 132 33.82 -25.15 3.17
N VAL A 133 32.82 -24.90 4.01
CA VAL A 133 31.39 -25.13 3.72
C VAL A 133 30.80 -24.16 2.70
N SER A 134 31.51 -23.09 2.33
CA SER A 134 30.99 -22.07 1.39
C SER A 134 30.86 -22.58 -0.05
N LYS A 135 31.46 -23.73 -0.36
CA LYS A 135 31.54 -24.30 -1.72
C LYS A 135 30.71 -25.56 -1.91
N ILE A 136 30.02 -26.03 -0.87
CA ILE A 136 29.17 -27.22 -0.96
C ILE A 136 27.87 -26.83 -1.68
N THR A 137 27.67 -27.37 -2.89
CA THR A 137 26.46 -27.13 -3.68
C THR A 137 25.29 -27.93 -3.10
N PRO A 138 24.18 -27.28 -2.67
CA PRO A 138 23.03 -28.02 -2.17
C PRO A 138 22.35 -28.79 -3.29
N GLU A 139 21.90 -30.02 -3.01
CA GLU A 139 21.31 -30.93 -4.00
C GLU A 139 20.09 -30.34 -4.72
N ASN A 140 19.33 -29.45 -4.06
CA ASN A 140 18.11 -28.84 -4.62
C ASN A 140 18.34 -27.61 -5.52
N SER A 141 19.58 -27.36 -5.95
CA SER A 141 19.91 -26.14 -6.72
C SER A 141 19.39 -26.15 -8.16
N LYS A 142 18.79 -27.24 -8.65
CA LYS A 142 18.23 -27.33 -10.00
C LYS A 142 16.72 -27.21 -9.94
N LEU A 143 16.20 -26.14 -10.54
CA LEU A 143 14.77 -25.86 -10.74
C LEU A 143 13.97 -27.03 -11.35
N GLY A 144 14.65 -28.01 -11.94
CA GLY A 144 14.06 -29.22 -12.54
C GLY A 144 13.57 -30.26 -11.54
N ASP A 145 14.03 -30.23 -10.28
CA ASP A 145 13.72 -31.23 -9.26
C ASP A 145 12.55 -30.81 -8.34
N LEU A 146 11.96 -29.63 -8.58
CA LEU A 146 10.77 -29.13 -7.88
C LEU A 146 9.48 -29.64 -8.54
N ASP A 147 8.46 -29.93 -7.72
CA ASP A 147 7.13 -30.28 -8.19
C ASP A 147 6.51 -29.15 -9.02
N GLY A 148 5.67 -29.49 -10.01
CA GLY A 148 5.21 -28.54 -11.04
C GLY A 148 4.49 -27.29 -10.48
N ALA A 149 3.83 -27.42 -9.33
CA ALA A 149 3.16 -26.30 -8.67
C ALA A 149 4.16 -25.32 -8.03
N THR A 150 5.14 -25.82 -7.27
CA THR A 150 6.19 -25.00 -6.66
C THR A 150 7.12 -24.40 -7.70
N ARG A 151 7.44 -25.16 -8.76
CA ARG A 151 8.23 -24.68 -9.90
C ARG A 151 7.59 -23.48 -10.59
N SER A 152 6.30 -23.54 -10.87
CA SER A 152 5.57 -22.41 -11.48
C SER A 152 5.61 -21.16 -10.58
N MET A 153 5.58 -21.35 -9.26
CA MET A 153 5.67 -20.25 -8.31
C MET A 153 7.07 -19.62 -8.27
N VAL A 154 8.12 -20.44 -8.21
CA VAL A 154 9.51 -19.96 -8.20
C VAL A 154 9.88 -19.31 -9.53
N GLU A 155 9.43 -19.87 -10.66
CA GLU A 155 9.60 -19.27 -11.99
C GLU A 155 8.92 -17.90 -12.10
N LYS A 156 7.69 -17.77 -11.57
CA LYS A 156 6.99 -16.48 -11.49
C LYS A 156 7.75 -15.49 -10.60
N MET A 157 8.26 -15.93 -9.44
CA MET A 157 8.99 -15.07 -8.52
C MET A 157 10.31 -14.55 -9.15
N MET A 158 11.06 -15.42 -9.84
CA MET A 158 12.28 -15.01 -10.55
C MET A 158 11.98 -14.11 -11.75
N TYR A 159 10.88 -14.32 -12.46
CA TYR A 159 10.43 -13.41 -13.52
C TYR A 159 10.10 -12.03 -12.97
N ASP A 160 9.32 -11.96 -11.89
CA ASP A 160 8.90 -10.71 -11.27
C ASP A 160 10.08 -9.93 -10.67
N GLN A 161 11.08 -10.63 -10.12
CA GLN A 161 12.31 -10.00 -9.61
C GLN A 161 13.13 -9.37 -10.74
N ARG A 162 13.31 -10.08 -11.88
CA ARG A 162 13.96 -9.51 -13.08
C ARG A 162 13.19 -8.35 -13.69
N GLN A 163 11.85 -8.40 -13.73
CA GLN A 163 11.06 -7.27 -14.22
C GLN A 163 11.22 -6.05 -13.32
N LYS A 164 11.21 -6.22 -11.99
CA LYS A 164 11.43 -5.13 -11.03
C LYS A 164 12.79 -4.46 -11.19
N GLU A 165 13.86 -5.26 -11.35
CA GLU A 165 15.21 -4.73 -11.61
C GLU A 165 15.27 -3.94 -12.92
N LEU A 166 14.54 -4.39 -13.94
CA LEU A 166 14.43 -3.71 -15.22
C LEU A 166 13.40 -2.56 -15.23
N GLY A 167 12.77 -2.25 -14.10
CA GLY A 167 11.72 -1.21 -13.98
C GLY A 167 10.45 -1.51 -14.80
N LYS A 168 10.23 -2.77 -15.18
CA LYS A 168 9.10 -3.24 -15.98
C LYS A 168 7.99 -3.80 -15.09
N PRO A 169 6.73 -3.78 -15.55
CA PRO A 169 5.61 -4.32 -14.79
C PRO A 169 5.77 -5.82 -14.53
N THR A 170 5.40 -6.24 -13.33
CA THR A 170 5.36 -7.65 -12.90
C THR A 170 4.31 -8.45 -13.67
N SER A 171 4.35 -9.78 -13.60
CA SER A 171 3.39 -10.66 -14.29
C SER A 171 1.93 -10.33 -13.96
N ASP A 172 1.63 -10.02 -12.70
CA ASP A 172 0.26 -9.68 -12.28
C ASP A 172 -0.16 -8.27 -12.73
N GLU A 173 0.77 -7.32 -12.77
CA GLU A 173 0.52 -5.98 -13.31
C GLU A 173 0.29 -6.02 -14.82
N GLN A 174 1.05 -6.85 -15.53
CA GLN A 174 0.88 -7.05 -16.97
C GLN A 174 -0.49 -7.68 -17.27
N LYS A 175 -0.90 -8.71 -16.52
CA LYS A 175 -2.26 -9.28 -16.62
C LYS A 175 -3.35 -8.24 -16.36
N LYS A 176 -3.19 -7.38 -15.35
CA LYS A 176 -4.13 -6.28 -15.06
C LYS A 176 -4.20 -5.29 -16.22
N MET A 177 -3.05 -4.90 -16.77
CA MET A 177 -2.99 -3.98 -17.91
C MET A 177 -3.61 -4.57 -19.17
N ASP A 178 -3.40 -5.87 -19.42
CA ASP A 178 -3.98 -6.56 -20.57
C ASP A 178 -5.49 -6.73 -20.42
N MET A 179 -5.98 -7.01 -19.21
CA MET A 179 -7.42 -7.03 -18.91
C MET A 179 -8.04 -5.64 -19.12
N LEU A 180 -7.37 -4.57 -18.66
CA LEU A 180 -7.84 -3.20 -18.86
C LEU A 180 -7.85 -2.81 -20.35
N LYS A 181 -6.80 -3.16 -21.10
CA LYS A 181 -6.74 -2.91 -22.55
C LYS A 181 -7.82 -3.66 -23.31
N LYS A 182 -8.07 -4.92 -22.94
CA LYS A 182 -9.16 -5.71 -23.51
C LYS A 182 -10.51 -5.05 -23.24
N PHE A 183 -10.75 -4.63 -22.00
CA PHE A 183 -11.97 -3.89 -21.62
C PHE A 183 -12.13 -2.58 -22.42
N GLN A 184 -11.06 -1.79 -22.57
CA GLN A 184 -11.09 -0.56 -23.38
C GLN A 184 -11.35 -0.83 -24.86
N LYS A 185 -10.85 -1.95 -25.40
CA LYS A 185 -11.06 -2.34 -26.79
C LYS A 185 -12.48 -2.86 -27.04
N ASP A 186 -13.01 -3.64 -26.10
CA ASP A 186 -14.36 -4.21 -26.17
C ASP A 186 -15.44 -3.15 -25.86
N HIS A 187 -15.08 -2.11 -25.10
CA HIS A 187 -15.91 -0.94 -24.81
C HIS A 187 -15.18 0.36 -25.17
N PRO A 188 -15.11 0.73 -26.47
CA PRO A 188 -14.55 2.00 -26.89
C PRO A 188 -15.50 3.13 -26.50
N VAL A 189 -15.47 3.54 -25.23
CA VAL A 189 -16.31 4.63 -24.73
C VAL A 189 -15.60 5.95 -25.00
N ASN A 190 -15.86 6.53 -26.17
CA ASN A 190 -15.38 7.87 -26.50
C ASN A 190 -16.41 8.90 -26.04
N PHE A 191 -16.15 9.57 -24.91
CA PHE A 191 -16.98 10.64 -24.42
C PHE A 191 -16.51 11.98 -24.99
N PRO A 192 -17.38 12.77 -25.64
CA PRO A 192 -16.97 14.04 -26.20
C PRO A 192 -16.55 14.99 -25.07
N ALA A 193 -15.41 15.66 -25.24
CA ALA A 193 -14.89 16.64 -24.30
C ALA A 193 -15.87 17.82 -24.16
N ALA A 194 -15.96 18.38 -22.95
CA ALA A 194 -16.79 19.57 -22.72
C ALA A 194 -16.24 20.74 -23.55
N THR A 195 -17.11 21.39 -24.31
CA THR A 195 -16.69 22.51 -25.19
C THR A 195 -16.56 23.82 -24.43
N VAL A 196 -17.33 24.00 -23.35
CA VAL A 196 -17.42 25.25 -22.57
C VAL A 196 -17.73 24.89 -21.12
N GLU A 197 -17.16 25.63 -20.16
CA GLU A 197 -17.56 25.54 -18.76
C GLU A 197 -18.92 26.20 -18.53
N LEU A 198 -19.77 25.57 -17.70
CA LEU A 198 -21.13 26.06 -17.49
C LEU A 198 -21.16 27.48 -16.91
N LYS A 199 -20.23 27.80 -16.02
CA LYS A 199 -20.09 29.14 -15.45
C LYS A 199 -19.90 30.21 -16.53
N SER A 200 -18.95 30.01 -17.44
CA SER A 200 -18.66 30.96 -18.52
C SER A 200 -19.85 31.13 -19.46
N LEU A 201 -20.59 30.05 -19.70
CA LEU A 201 -21.80 30.08 -20.53
C LEU A 201 -22.94 30.90 -19.89
N ILE A 202 -23.10 30.80 -18.57
CA ILE A 202 -24.10 31.59 -17.82
C ILE A 202 -23.71 33.08 -17.77
N GLU A 203 -22.42 33.38 -17.57
CA GLU A 203 -21.93 34.76 -17.52
C GLU A 203 -21.95 35.44 -18.89
N HIS A 204 -21.67 34.69 -19.97
CA HIS A 204 -21.59 35.18 -21.34
C HIS A 204 -22.43 34.30 -22.28
N PRO A 205 -23.77 34.43 -22.25
CA PRO A 205 -24.66 33.57 -23.02
C PRO A 205 -24.56 33.87 -24.52
N VAL A 206 -24.32 32.82 -25.31
CA VAL A 206 -24.31 32.90 -26.78
C VAL A 206 -25.42 32.00 -27.33
N SER A 207 -26.57 32.59 -27.64
CA SER A 207 -27.71 31.88 -28.23
C SER A 207 -27.36 31.26 -29.58
N GLY A 208 -27.94 30.09 -29.88
CA GLY A 208 -27.71 29.35 -31.13
C GLY A 208 -26.39 28.60 -31.19
N LYS A 209 -25.52 28.72 -30.18
CA LYS A 209 -24.26 27.98 -30.10
C LYS A 209 -24.53 26.52 -29.69
N GLN A 210 -23.93 25.58 -30.41
CA GLN A 210 -23.89 24.17 -30.01
C GLN A 210 -22.84 23.98 -28.90
N VAL A 211 -23.22 23.27 -27.84
CA VAL A 211 -22.36 23.03 -26.67
C VAL A 211 -22.42 21.58 -26.23
N VAL A 212 -21.29 21.09 -25.74
CA VAL A 212 -21.16 19.83 -25.01
C VAL A 212 -20.87 20.16 -23.55
N LEU A 213 -21.75 19.73 -22.66
CA LEU A 213 -21.68 19.99 -21.22
C LEU A 213 -21.60 18.66 -20.46
N HIS A 214 -20.82 18.64 -19.39
CA HIS A 214 -20.75 17.52 -18.45
C HIS A 214 -21.40 17.93 -17.14
N GLY A 215 -22.10 17.00 -16.49
CA GLY A 215 -22.74 17.31 -15.22
C GLY A 215 -23.58 16.17 -14.69
N TYR A 216 -24.36 16.46 -13.66
CA TYR A 216 -25.31 15.53 -13.04
C TYR A 216 -26.73 15.97 -13.38
N LEU A 217 -27.57 15.00 -13.78
CA LEU A 217 -28.99 15.28 -13.97
C LEU A 217 -29.68 15.51 -12.63
N GLY A 218 -30.52 16.53 -12.56
CA GLY A 218 -31.43 16.78 -11.45
C GLY A 218 -32.74 16.00 -11.61
N LYS A 219 -33.71 16.35 -10.78
CA LYS A 219 -35.07 15.78 -10.85
C LYS A 219 -35.74 16.16 -12.16
N ARG A 220 -36.34 15.17 -12.82
CA ARG A 220 -37.12 15.33 -14.05
C ARG A 220 -38.50 15.92 -13.78
N VAL A 221 -38.92 16.85 -14.64
CA VAL A 221 -40.26 17.45 -14.63
C VAL A 221 -40.90 17.25 -16.00
N ASP A 222 -41.92 16.40 -16.05
CA ASP A 222 -42.63 16.06 -17.28
C ASP A 222 -43.78 17.08 -17.51
N MET A 223 -43.71 17.86 -18.59
CA MET A 223 -44.81 18.75 -18.99
C MET A 223 -45.68 18.05 -20.04
N GLY A 224 -46.62 17.26 -19.52
CA GLY A 224 -47.47 16.40 -20.34
C GLY A 224 -46.66 15.34 -21.08
N LYS A 225 -47.15 14.89 -22.24
CA LYS A 225 -46.48 13.86 -23.06
C LYS A 225 -45.50 14.44 -24.09
N LYS A 226 -45.40 15.76 -24.22
CA LYS A 226 -44.76 16.43 -25.36
C LYS A 226 -43.37 16.98 -25.07
N MET A 227 -43.06 17.31 -23.81
CA MET A 227 -41.77 17.89 -23.45
C MET A 227 -41.40 17.57 -22.00
N VAL A 228 -40.10 17.56 -21.74
CA VAL A 228 -39.51 17.25 -20.44
C VAL A 228 -38.46 18.30 -20.12
N PHE A 229 -38.44 18.73 -18.85
CA PHE A 229 -37.45 19.63 -18.28
C PHE A 229 -36.59 18.88 -17.27
N VAL A 230 -35.28 19.10 -17.33
CA VAL A 230 -34.32 18.58 -16.33
C VAL A 230 -33.29 19.67 -16.04
N ARG A 231 -32.87 19.81 -14.78
CA ARG A 231 -31.72 20.66 -14.43
C ARG A 231 -30.43 19.87 -14.61
N LEU A 232 -29.45 20.41 -15.31
CA LEU A 232 -28.10 19.89 -15.33
C LEU A 232 -27.24 20.71 -14.39
N THR A 233 -26.66 20.07 -13.39
CA THR A 233 -25.73 20.69 -12.46
C THR A 233 -24.30 20.36 -12.89
N ASP A 234 -23.42 21.35 -12.90
CA ASP A 234 -22.02 21.17 -13.30
C ASP A 234 -21.24 20.24 -12.35
N PRO A 235 -20.06 19.74 -12.74
CA PRO A 235 -19.28 18.84 -11.89
C PRO A 235 -18.85 19.47 -10.57
N SER A 236 -18.80 20.81 -10.50
CA SER A 236 -18.48 21.56 -9.28
C SER A 236 -19.67 21.71 -8.32
N LEU A 237 -20.88 21.33 -8.75
CA LEU A 237 -22.13 21.45 -7.99
C LEU A 237 -22.46 22.89 -7.58
N ALA A 238 -21.97 23.87 -8.34
CA ALA A 238 -22.12 25.29 -8.05
C ALA A 238 -23.05 25.99 -9.04
N HIS A 239 -23.12 25.51 -10.28
CA HIS A 239 -23.93 26.12 -11.32
C HIS A 239 -24.88 25.07 -11.90
N ASN A 240 -26.06 25.51 -12.31
CA ASN A 240 -27.01 24.65 -13.00
C ASN A 240 -27.63 25.38 -14.19
N VAL A 241 -28.13 24.62 -15.16
CA VAL A 241 -28.87 25.12 -16.33
C VAL A 241 -30.03 24.19 -16.64
N GLN A 242 -31.11 24.74 -17.20
CA GLN A 242 -32.26 23.95 -17.64
C GLN A 242 -31.97 23.29 -18.99
N ILE A 243 -32.32 22.01 -19.11
CA ILE A 243 -32.35 21.24 -20.36
C ILE A 243 -33.82 21.01 -20.73
N ILE A 244 -34.13 21.16 -22.01
CA ILE A 244 -35.43 20.84 -22.60
C ILE A 244 -35.26 19.75 -23.65
N ALA A 245 -36.11 18.73 -23.59
CA ALA A 245 -36.25 17.74 -24.66
C ALA A 245 -37.72 17.65 -25.11
N PHE A 246 -37.94 17.53 -26.42
CA PHE A 246 -39.29 17.36 -27.01
C PHE A 246 -39.51 15.93 -27.47
N ALA A 247 -40.76 15.46 -27.39
CA ALA A 247 -41.13 14.08 -27.75
C ALA A 247 -40.85 13.68 -29.22
N LYS A 248 -40.63 14.67 -30.09
CA LYS A 248 -40.23 14.45 -31.49
C LYS A 248 -38.75 14.08 -31.64
N ASP A 249 -37.93 14.38 -30.64
CA ASP A 249 -36.48 14.21 -30.70
C ASP A 249 -36.08 12.83 -30.16
N LYS A 250 -35.08 12.19 -30.79
CA LYS A 250 -34.60 10.86 -30.38
C LYS A 250 -34.03 10.83 -28.96
N SER A 251 -33.56 11.98 -28.48
CA SER A 251 -32.99 12.17 -27.14
C SER A 251 -34.04 12.15 -26.02
N PHE A 252 -35.33 12.27 -26.34
CA PHE A 252 -36.42 12.36 -25.36
C PHE A 252 -36.59 11.10 -24.53
N GLU A 253 -36.69 9.93 -25.17
CA GLU A 253 -36.83 8.66 -24.46
C GLU A 253 -35.51 8.26 -23.76
N LYS A 254 -34.35 8.63 -24.33
CA LYS A 254 -33.04 8.47 -23.66
C LYS A 254 -32.96 9.28 -22.37
N LEU A 255 -33.39 10.54 -22.38
CA LEU A 255 -33.41 11.39 -21.19
C LEU A 255 -34.32 10.81 -20.11
N LYS A 256 -35.45 10.21 -20.50
CA LYS A 256 -36.40 9.59 -19.56
C LYS A 256 -35.90 8.31 -18.93
N SER A 257 -35.07 7.53 -19.62
CA SER A 257 -34.53 6.29 -19.06
C SER A 257 -33.42 6.53 -18.03
N ILE A 258 -32.80 7.70 -18.02
CA ILE A 258 -31.69 8.02 -17.11
C ILE A 258 -32.23 8.53 -15.77
N GLU A 259 -31.74 7.95 -14.69
CA GLU A 259 -32.10 8.32 -13.32
C GLU A 259 -31.49 9.66 -12.89
N ALA A 260 -32.17 10.35 -11.97
CA ALA A 260 -31.63 11.56 -11.36
C ALA A 260 -30.30 11.28 -10.64
N ASN A 261 -29.44 12.30 -10.57
CA ASN A 261 -28.08 12.27 -10.03
C ASN A 261 -27.06 11.47 -10.85
N SER A 262 -27.49 10.90 -11.99
CA SER A 262 -26.59 10.24 -12.92
C SER A 262 -25.68 11.25 -13.61
N PRO A 263 -24.36 11.02 -13.68
CA PRO A 263 -23.45 11.81 -14.50
C PRO A 263 -23.72 11.60 -15.99
N VAL A 264 -23.80 12.68 -16.74
CA VAL A 264 -24.16 12.68 -18.16
C VAL A 264 -23.29 13.63 -18.97
N VAL A 265 -23.21 13.34 -20.27
CA VAL A 265 -22.74 14.26 -21.30
C VAL A 265 -23.95 14.72 -22.10
N VAL A 266 -24.16 16.03 -22.14
CA VAL A 266 -25.29 16.67 -22.79
C VAL A 266 -24.77 17.44 -24.00
N GLN A 267 -25.34 17.15 -25.16
CA GLN A 267 -25.11 17.89 -26.39
C GLN A 267 -26.39 18.65 -26.74
N GLY A 268 -26.27 19.94 -26.98
CA GLY A 268 -27.45 20.75 -27.28
C GLY A 268 -27.12 22.16 -27.73
N ILE A 269 -28.19 22.90 -28.05
CA ILE A 269 -28.12 24.27 -28.52
C ILE A 269 -28.56 25.21 -27.41
N VAL A 270 -27.79 26.25 -27.16
CA VAL A 270 -28.10 27.31 -26.19
C VAL A 270 -29.27 28.16 -26.71
N GLN A 271 -30.31 28.33 -25.90
CA GLN A 271 -31.48 29.15 -26.17
C GLN A 271 -31.72 30.13 -25.04
N GLN A 272 -32.39 31.25 -25.33
CA GLN A 272 -32.90 32.15 -24.29
C GLN A 272 -34.17 31.56 -23.69
N LYS A 273 -34.23 31.51 -22.37
CA LYS A 273 -35.41 31.02 -21.65
C LYS A 273 -36.61 31.91 -21.98
N GLN A 274 -37.70 31.32 -22.45
CA GLN A 274 -38.95 32.06 -22.59
C GLN A 274 -39.56 32.27 -21.19
N ALA A 275 -39.69 33.53 -20.77
CA ALA A 275 -40.22 33.87 -19.45
C ALA A 275 -41.65 33.34 -19.30
N SER A 276 -41.91 32.61 -18.21
CA SER A 276 -43.26 32.16 -17.89
C SER A 276 -44.07 33.32 -17.31
N SER A 277 -45.37 33.36 -17.58
CA SER A 277 -46.30 34.39 -17.08
C SER A 277 -46.43 34.45 -15.55
N LYS A 278 -45.85 33.50 -14.81
CA LYS A 278 -45.83 33.44 -13.33
C LYS A 278 -44.61 34.09 -12.67
N GLU A 279 -43.51 34.30 -13.39
CA GLU A 279 -42.24 34.82 -12.83
C GLU A 279 -42.23 36.35 -12.59
N LYS A 280 -43.33 37.06 -12.91
CA LYS A 280 -43.43 38.52 -12.70
C LYS A 280 -43.77 38.96 -11.26
N ALA A 281 -44.16 38.06 -10.36
CA ALA A 281 -44.81 38.46 -9.10
C ALA A 281 -44.00 38.28 -7.80
N THR A 282 -42.84 37.62 -7.81
CA THR A 282 -42.06 37.40 -6.57
C THR A 282 -40.57 37.55 -6.86
N LYS A 283 -40.06 38.77 -6.68
CA LYS A 283 -38.63 39.04 -6.57
C LYS A 283 -38.31 39.31 -5.11
N GLU A 284 -37.84 38.29 -4.43
CA GLU A 284 -37.00 38.38 -3.22
C GLU A 284 -36.36 36.99 -3.06
N ASP A 285 -35.20 36.81 -3.71
CA ASP A 285 -34.02 36.09 -3.19
C ASP A 285 -32.97 35.87 -4.29
N GLN A 286 -31.70 35.98 -3.90
CA GLN A 286 -30.54 36.27 -4.76
C GLN A 286 -29.95 35.06 -5.52
N GLU A 287 -30.75 34.25 -6.23
CA GLU A 287 -30.23 33.02 -6.89
C GLU A 287 -30.35 32.94 -8.43
N SER A 288 -30.90 33.95 -9.11
CA SER A 288 -31.28 33.81 -10.53
C SER A 288 -30.44 34.65 -11.51
N LYS A 289 -29.15 34.31 -11.70
CA LYS A 289 -28.45 34.61 -12.98
C LYS A 289 -28.42 33.41 -13.94
N ALA A 290 -28.68 32.21 -13.42
CA ALA A 290 -28.75 30.96 -14.20
C ALA A 290 -30.06 30.79 -15.00
N ASP A 291 -31.04 31.70 -14.85
CA ASP A 291 -32.37 31.56 -15.47
C ASP A 291 -32.53 32.32 -16.81
N GLY A 292 -31.45 32.90 -17.36
CA GLY A 292 -31.53 33.60 -18.66
C GLY A 292 -31.47 32.66 -19.87
N ILE A 293 -30.94 31.46 -19.69
CA ILE A 293 -30.67 30.50 -20.78
C ILE A 293 -31.14 29.09 -20.45
N GLU A 294 -31.40 28.33 -21.49
CA GLU A 294 -31.72 26.92 -21.46
C GLU A 294 -31.03 26.19 -22.61
N ILE A 295 -30.90 24.87 -22.50
CA ILE A 295 -30.26 24.03 -23.50
C ILE A 295 -31.33 23.15 -24.16
N ALA A 296 -31.55 23.34 -25.45
CA ALA A 296 -32.35 22.42 -26.24
C ALA A 296 -31.54 21.16 -26.54
N LEU A 297 -32.02 20.02 -26.07
CA LEU A 297 -31.30 18.74 -26.09
C LEU A 297 -31.26 18.13 -27.50
N GLU A 298 -30.05 17.95 -28.04
CA GLU A 298 -29.84 17.20 -29.28
C GLU A 298 -29.52 15.73 -28.97
N ASP A 299 -28.61 15.48 -28.04
CA ASP A 299 -28.25 14.14 -27.61
C ASP A 299 -27.77 14.09 -26.15
N ILE A 300 -27.90 12.92 -25.53
CA ILE A 300 -27.47 12.68 -24.16
C ILE A 300 -26.81 11.31 -24.05
N HIS A 301 -25.69 11.27 -23.33
CA HIS A 301 -24.97 10.04 -23.01
C HIS A 301 -24.84 9.91 -21.50
N CYS A 302 -25.35 8.81 -20.95
CA CYS A 302 -25.14 8.47 -19.55
C CYS A 302 -23.72 7.93 -19.34
N LEU A 303 -22.94 8.57 -18.46
CA LEU A 303 -21.59 8.12 -18.13
C LEU A 303 -21.62 6.95 -17.16
N ASN A 304 -22.53 7.03 -16.19
CA ASN A 304 -22.80 5.98 -15.22
C ASN A 304 -24.22 6.17 -14.69
N GLU A 305 -24.96 5.09 -14.48
CA GLU A 305 -26.32 5.16 -13.96
C GLU A 305 -26.31 5.25 -12.43
N PHE A 306 -27.10 6.16 -11.88
CA PHE A 306 -27.23 6.31 -10.44
C PHE A 306 -28.19 5.25 -9.87
N PRO A 307 -27.83 4.55 -8.78
CA PRO A 307 -28.68 3.51 -8.20
C PRO A 307 -30.05 4.05 -7.73
N LYS A 308 -31.11 3.31 -8.05
CA LYS A 308 -32.51 3.71 -7.74
C LYS A 308 -32.88 3.58 -6.27
N ASP A 309 -32.15 2.77 -5.52
CA ASP A 309 -32.33 2.53 -4.09
C ASP A 309 -31.80 3.67 -3.21
N ILE A 310 -31.01 4.59 -3.79
CA ILE A 310 -30.40 5.69 -3.05
C ILE A 310 -31.26 6.95 -3.19
N ILE A 311 -31.84 7.39 -2.08
CA ILE A 311 -32.63 8.62 -2.01
C ILE A 311 -31.71 9.80 -1.71
N MET A 312 -31.53 10.69 -2.69
CA MET A 312 -30.68 11.88 -2.58
C MET A 312 -31.55 13.15 -2.50
N THR A 313 -31.92 13.56 -1.29
CA THR A 313 -32.59 14.86 -1.02
C THR A 313 -31.68 15.75 -0.18
N SER A 314 -32.03 17.05 -0.07
CA SER A 314 -31.29 18.02 0.75
C SER A 314 -31.23 17.61 2.23
N ASP A 315 -32.25 16.89 2.68
CA ASP A 315 -32.46 16.54 4.08
C ASP A 315 -31.93 15.13 4.41
N THR A 316 -31.52 14.36 3.39
CA THR A 316 -30.93 13.03 3.61
C THR A 316 -29.58 13.17 4.30
N VAL A 317 -29.48 12.55 5.47
CA VAL A 317 -28.20 12.36 6.18
C VAL A 317 -27.65 10.96 5.86
N PHE A 318 -26.49 10.91 5.23
CA PHE A 318 -25.78 9.68 4.91
C PHE A 318 -24.76 9.33 6.01
N PRO A 319 -24.56 8.03 6.29
CA PRO A 319 -23.56 7.57 7.24
C PRO A 319 -22.12 7.82 6.72
N ALA A 320 -21.13 7.68 7.59
CA ALA A 320 -19.73 8.03 7.30
C ALA A 320 -19.15 7.25 6.11
N GLU A 321 -19.56 6.00 5.90
CA GLU A 321 -19.14 5.15 4.79
C GLU A 321 -19.62 5.70 3.44
N LYS A 322 -20.78 6.38 3.45
CA LYS A 322 -21.40 7.03 2.29
C LYS A 322 -21.16 8.54 2.26
N ARG A 323 -20.09 9.04 2.89
CA ARG A 323 -19.77 10.48 2.95
C ARG A 323 -19.64 11.13 1.57
N HIS A 324 -19.25 10.36 0.55
CA HIS A 324 -19.19 10.81 -0.84
C HIS A 324 -20.55 11.28 -1.37
N LEU A 325 -21.67 10.73 -0.88
CA LEU A 325 -23.03 11.19 -1.19
C LEU A 325 -23.40 12.43 -0.38
N GLN A 326 -23.06 12.47 0.92
CA GLN A 326 -23.33 13.64 1.76
C GLN A 326 -22.66 14.91 1.20
N ILE A 327 -21.42 14.79 0.71
CA ILE A 327 -20.69 15.92 0.11
C ILE A 327 -21.45 16.45 -1.12
N ARG A 328 -22.20 15.61 -1.85
CA ARG A 328 -22.98 16.06 -3.02
C ARG A 328 -24.27 16.79 -2.64
N THR A 329 -24.90 16.45 -1.53
CA THR A 329 -26.17 17.07 -1.10
C THR A 329 -25.95 18.33 -0.27
N ASP A 330 -24.98 18.30 0.65
CA ASP A 330 -24.76 19.38 1.62
C ASP A 330 -23.77 20.43 1.10
N SER A 331 -24.29 21.60 0.72
CA SER A 331 -23.48 22.75 0.27
C SER A 331 -22.58 23.30 1.37
N LYS A 332 -23.05 23.36 2.62
CA LYS A 332 -22.26 23.86 3.76
C LYS A 332 -21.05 22.98 3.99
N LEU A 333 -21.22 21.66 3.89
CA LEU A 333 -20.12 20.70 3.97
C LEU A 333 -19.10 20.91 2.84
N ARG A 334 -19.56 21.10 1.59
CA ARG A 334 -18.65 21.40 0.47
C ARG A 334 -17.89 22.70 0.70
N ASP A 335 -18.58 23.75 1.13
CA ASP A 335 -17.98 25.06 1.38
C ASP A 335 -16.95 24.99 2.51
N ALA A 336 -17.20 24.21 3.56
CA ALA A 336 -16.22 23.94 4.61
C ALA A 336 -14.97 23.23 4.07
N LEU A 337 -15.12 22.25 3.17
CA LEU A 337 -13.99 21.56 2.54
C LEU A 337 -13.20 22.50 1.59
N LEU A 338 -13.90 23.33 0.83
CA LEU A 338 -13.29 24.35 -0.04
C LEU A 338 -12.54 25.41 0.80
N PHE A 339 -13.14 25.88 1.89
CA PHE A 339 -12.51 26.79 2.82
C PHE A 339 -11.24 26.18 3.43
N ARG A 340 -11.33 24.93 3.91
CA ARG A 340 -10.16 24.19 4.43
C ARG A 340 -9.05 24.10 3.39
N ALA A 341 -9.38 23.85 2.13
CA ALA A 341 -8.40 23.83 1.04
C ALA A 341 -7.78 25.20 0.78
N ARG A 342 -8.59 26.27 0.72
CA ARG A 342 -8.11 27.65 0.54
C ARG A 342 -7.21 28.09 1.69
N ALA A 343 -7.62 27.86 2.94
CA ALA A 343 -6.83 28.18 4.13
C ALA A 343 -5.46 27.48 4.10
N ARG A 344 -5.43 26.18 3.79
CA ARG A 344 -4.19 25.41 3.63
C ARG A 344 -3.27 26.02 2.56
N ASN A 345 -3.83 26.40 1.42
CA ASN A 345 -3.06 26.96 0.31
C ASN A 345 -2.48 28.35 0.66
N VAL A 346 -3.27 29.20 1.31
CA VAL A 346 -2.81 30.51 1.80
C VAL A 346 -1.68 30.35 2.81
N LEU A 347 -1.81 29.41 3.76
CA LEU A 347 -0.74 29.09 4.71
C LEU A 347 0.52 28.66 3.96
N ARG A 348 0.44 27.66 3.07
CA ARG A 348 1.59 27.17 2.29
C ARG A 348 2.28 28.28 1.48
N GLN A 349 1.51 29.12 0.80
CA GLN A 349 2.05 30.24 0.02
C GLN A 349 2.77 31.25 0.90
N ASN A 350 2.24 31.54 2.09
CA ASN A 350 2.86 32.47 3.04
C ASN A 350 4.10 31.88 3.73
N TYR A 351 4.09 30.58 4.06
CA TYR A 351 5.27 29.88 4.60
C TYR A 351 6.44 29.92 3.61
N GLY A 352 6.19 29.69 2.31
CA GLY A 352 7.23 29.77 1.28
C GLY A 352 7.79 31.18 1.04
N LYS A 353 7.00 32.23 1.31
CA LYS A 353 7.41 33.63 1.10
C LYS A 353 8.16 34.24 2.29
N LYS A 354 7.90 33.80 3.53
CA LYS A 354 8.37 34.49 4.74
C LYS A 354 9.68 33.97 5.35
N ARG A 355 10.33 32.91 4.84
CA ARG A 355 11.63 32.44 5.39
C ARG A 355 12.44 31.61 4.38
N LYS A 356 13.75 31.88 4.28
CA LYS A 356 14.77 31.01 3.65
C LYS A 356 14.97 29.65 4.39
N ILE A 357 14.16 29.32 5.39
CA ILE A 357 14.37 28.21 6.33
C ILE A 357 13.01 27.54 6.66
N GLY A 358 12.31 27.08 5.64
CA GLY A 358 11.04 26.36 5.81
C GLY A 358 10.99 25.15 4.87
N MET A 359 11.74 24.09 5.18
CA MET A 359 11.55 22.80 4.52
C MET A 359 10.21 22.23 4.97
N ILE A 360 9.32 21.93 4.03
CA ILE A 360 8.14 21.09 4.29
C ILE A 360 8.68 19.66 4.42
N SER A 361 9.00 19.23 5.64
CA SER A 361 9.30 17.83 5.93
C SER A 361 8.00 17.06 6.15
N LYS A 362 7.89 15.90 5.49
CA LYS A 362 6.92 14.89 5.91
C LYS A 362 7.59 14.10 7.03
N THR A 363 7.04 14.18 8.22
CA THR A 363 7.42 13.30 9.33
C THR A 363 6.58 12.03 9.26
N ASP A 364 7.19 10.87 9.51
CA ASP A 364 6.47 9.61 9.56
C ASP A 364 5.46 9.62 10.70
N LEU A 365 4.19 9.36 10.37
CA LEU A 365 3.06 9.37 11.30
C LEU A 365 3.04 8.17 12.28
N MET A 366 4.08 7.33 12.26
CA MET A 366 4.21 6.09 13.03
C MET A 366 5.22 6.23 14.19
N PHE A 367 5.17 7.34 14.93
CA PHE A 367 5.89 7.47 16.19
C PHE A 367 4.88 7.54 17.35
N SER A 368 4.75 6.42 18.05
CA SER A 368 3.81 6.19 19.17
C SER A 368 4.22 6.84 20.50
N TYR A 369 5.35 7.54 20.54
CA TYR A 369 5.81 8.29 21.70
C TYR A 369 6.51 9.52 21.16
N TRP A 370 5.95 10.73 21.33
CA TRP A 370 6.64 12.05 21.30
C TRP A 370 5.70 13.27 21.32
N ILE A 371 4.37 13.10 21.38
CA ILE A 371 3.45 14.24 21.56
C ILE A 371 3.42 14.75 23.02
N VAL A 372 3.84 13.94 24.00
CA VAL A 372 3.78 14.33 25.42
C VAL A 372 4.90 15.30 25.84
N CYS A 373 6.10 15.22 25.25
CA CYS A 373 7.25 16.02 25.71
C CYS A 373 7.16 17.51 25.35
N ILE A 374 6.60 17.87 24.19
CA ILE A 374 6.56 19.28 23.75
C ILE A 374 5.57 20.11 24.59
N VAL A 375 4.51 19.49 25.12
CA VAL A 375 3.53 20.19 25.97
C VAL A 375 4.07 20.39 27.39
N GLN A 376 4.86 19.43 27.90
CA GLN A 376 5.31 19.45 29.29
C GLN A 376 6.45 20.46 29.53
N GLU A 377 7.36 20.61 28.58
CA GLU A 377 8.47 21.58 28.65
C GLU A 377 7.99 23.04 28.49
N SER A 378 6.87 23.24 27.78
CA SER A 378 6.20 24.55 27.67
C SER A 378 5.48 24.95 28.95
N ARG A 379 5.02 23.97 29.75
CA ARG A 379 4.28 24.20 31.00
C ARG A 379 5.21 24.56 32.16
N GLN A 380 6.38 23.91 32.26
CA GLN A 380 7.41 24.27 33.25
C GLN A 380 7.91 25.71 33.10
N ARG A 381 7.98 26.23 31.87
CA ARG A 381 8.45 27.59 31.60
C ARG A 381 7.39 28.68 31.88
N MET A 382 6.12 28.31 32.10
CA MET A 382 5.05 29.24 32.49
C MET A 382 4.82 29.33 34.01
N ASP A 383 5.07 28.26 34.77
CA ASP A 383 4.79 28.22 36.21
C ASP A 383 5.71 29.12 37.07
N GLU A 384 6.80 29.65 36.52
CA GLU A 384 7.71 30.57 37.24
C GLU A 384 7.24 32.04 37.27
N ARG A 385 6.18 32.42 36.55
CA ARG A 385 5.80 33.84 36.38
C ARG A 385 4.51 34.31 37.03
N GLU A 386 3.71 33.46 37.67
CA GLU A 386 2.48 33.90 38.36
C GLU A 386 2.34 33.28 39.76
N ARG A 387 3.08 33.85 40.70
CA ARG A 387 2.77 33.77 42.12
C ARG A 387 1.99 35.04 42.47
N TRP A 388 0.70 34.93 42.79
CA TRP A 388 -0.04 35.68 43.83
C TRP A 388 -1.57 35.47 43.68
N VAL A 389 -2.10 34.63 44.59
CA VAL A 389 -3.36 34.70 45.37
C VAL A 389 -4.71 34.92 44.67
N GLY A 390 -5.62 33.96 44.84
CA GLY A 390 -7.06 34.24 44.86
C GLY A 390 -7.99 33.09 44.44
N THR A 391 -8.29 32.18 45.37
CA THR A 391 -9.33 31.16 45.24
C THR A 391 -10.71 31.80 45.15
N THR A 392 -11.49 31.56 44.08
CA THR A 392 -12.97 31.64 44.11
C THR A 392 -13.56 30.75 43.03
N THR A 393 -14.19 29.66 43.49
CA THR A 393 -15.15 28.81 42.78
C THR A 393 -16.41 29.58 42.41
N PHE A 394 -16.89 29.51 41.17
CA PHE A 394 -18.31 29.69 40.85
C PHE A 394 -18.79 28.77 39.72
N ARG A 395 -19.97 28.20 39.97
CA ARG A 395 -20.75 27.28 39.13
C ARG A 395 -21.42 28.00 37.96
N HIS A 396 -21.66 27.18 36.94
CA HIS A 396 -22.48 27.30 35.74
C HIS A 396 -23.80 28.08 35.90
N GLU A 397 -23.98 29.19 35.17
CA GLU A 397 -25.28 29.64 34.65
C GLU A 397 -25.16 30.78 33.61
N SER A 398 -26.02 30.70 32.58
CA SER A 398 -26.51 31.75 31.67
C SER A 398 -25.63 32.31 30.53
N LEU A 399 -26.06 31.97 29.31
CA LEU A 399 -25.87 32.67 28.04
C LEU A 399 -26.35 34.13 28.11
N GLY A 400 -25.55 35.09 27.63
CA GLY A 400 -26.03 36.41 27.20
C GLY A 400 -25.08 37.57 27.51
N ARG A 401 -24.68 38.28 26.44
CA ARG A 401 -23.89 39.53 26.40
C ARG A 401 -22.40 39.39 26.74
N ILE A 402 -21.55 39.58 25.73
CA ILE A 402 -20.63 40.72 25.61
C ILE A 402 -20.23 40.81 24.13
N GLN A 403 -20.89 41.72 23.44
CA GLN A 403 -20.39 42.31 22.20
C GLN A 403 -19.67 43.60 22.62
N ARG A 404 -18.50 43.86 22.02
CA ARG A 404 -17.67 45.09 22.10
C ARG A 404 -16.75 45.23 23.32
N HIS A 405 -15.48 44.92 23.13
CA HIS A 405 -14.36 45.89 23.06
C HIS A 405 -13.05 45.09 23.04
N ILE A 406 -12.14 45.45 22.13
CA ILE A 406 -10.70 45.67 22.35
C ILE A 406 -10.03 45.78 20.97
N LEU A 407 -9.87 47.03 20.56
CA LEU A 407 -8.90 47.45 19.55
C LEU A 407 -7.58 47.72 20.31
N VAL A 408 -6.47 47.21 19.77
CA VAL A 408 -5.07 47.65 19.96
C VAL A 408 -4.42 47.43 21.34
N ARG A 409 -3.51 46.45 21.42
CA ARG A 409 -2.07 46.64 21.67
C ARG A 409 -1.33 45.29 21.68
N GLY A 410 -0.17 45.25 21.01
CA GLY A 410 0.88 44.25 21.23
C GLY A 410 0.68 42.92 20.52
N GLY A 411 1.44 42.69 19.44
CA GLY A 411 1.48 41.42 18.73
C GLY A 411 2.02 40.31 19.62
N THR A 412 1.25 39.21 19.75
CA THR A 412 1.67 37.83 20.12
C THR A 412 0.49 36.88 20.38
N ARG A 413 -0.77 37.29 20.16
CA ARG A 413 -1.95 36.45 20.48
C ARG A 413 -2.75 35.88 19.29
N LEU A 414 -2.24 35.95 18.06
CA LEU A 414 -2.93 35.35 16.90
C LEU A 414 -2.61 33.86 16.67
N GLU A 415 -1.49 33.35 17.18
CA GLU A 415 -1.06 31.96 16.91
C GLU A 415 -1.85 30.91 17.71
N TYR A 416 -2.33 31.27 18.91
CA TYR A 416 -3.07 30.34 19.77
C TYR A 416 -4.55 30.19 19.41
N LEU A 417 -5.19 31.23 18.85
CA LEU A 417 -6.60 31.14 18.47
C LEU A 417 -6.82 30.19 17.29
N VAL A 418 -5.87 30.11 16.35
CA VAL A 418 -5.97 29.27 15.15
C VAL A 418 -5.79 27.79 15.48
N TYR A 419 -4.92 27.44 16.44
CA TYR A 419 -4.76 26.05 16.88
C TYR A 419 -5.96 25.55 17.68
N SER A 420 -6.57 26.38 18.54
CA SER A 420 -7.76 26.01 19.32
C SER A 420 -8.99 25.82 18.43
N LEU A 421 -9.19 26.67 17.41
CA LEU A 421 -10.31 26.56 16.46
C LEU A 421 -10.23 25.30 15.58
N ILE A 422 -9.03 24.80 15.27
CA ILE A 422 -8.84 23.57 14.50
C ILE A 422 -9.12 22.32 15.36
N PHE A 423 -8.85 22.38 16.67
CA PHE A 423 -9.08 21.26 17.58
C PHE A 423 -10.51 21.22 18.16
N GLN A 424 -11.11 22.36 18.54
CA GLN A 424 -12.49 22.41 19.02
C GLN A 424 -13.51 22.08 17.91
N GLY A 425 -13.25 22.47 16.66
CA GLY A 425 -14.10 22.10 15.53
C GLY A 425 -14.11 20.60 15.19
N SER A 426 -13.25 19.80 15.82
CA SER A 426 -13.22 18.34 15.68
C SER A 426 -13.85 17.59 16.86
N PHE A 427 -14.18 18.27 17.96
CA PHE A 427 -14.75 17.65 19.17
C PHE A 427 -16.23 18.00 19.42
N GLU A 428 -16.75 19.13 18.92
CA GLU A 428 -18.14 19.54 19.16
C GLU A 428 -19.17 19.01 18.13
N LEU A 429 -18.78 18.12 17.21
CA LEU A 429 -19.74 17.38 16.34
C LEU A 429 -19.99 15.94 16.80
N GLY A 430 -19.54 15.59 18.02
CA GLY A 430 -19.71 14.26 18.62
C GLY A 430 -20.74 14.19 19.76
N GLU A 431 -21.36 15.30 20.17
CA GLU A 431 -22.19 15.30 21.37
C GLU A 431 -23.37 16.28 21.30
N GLN A 432 -24.12 16.24 20.18
CA GLN A 432 -25.56 16.57 20.15
C GLN A 432 -26.24 15.71 19.08
N ALA A 433 -26.70 14.54 19.50
CA ALA A 433 -27.73 13.72 18.86
C ALA A 433 -28.73 13.30 19.95
#